data_AF-A0AA41SZ85-F1
#
_entry.id   AF-A0AA41SZ85-F1
#
_cell.length_a   1.000
_cell.length_b   1.000
_cell.length_c   1.000
_cell.angle_alpha   90.00
_cell.angle_beta   90.00
_cell.angle_gamma   90.00
#
_symmetry.space_group_name_H-M   'P 1'
#
loop_
_entity.id
_entity.type
_entity.pdbx_description
1 polymer ?
#
loop_
_entity_poly.entity_id
_entity_poly.type
_entity_poly.pdbx_seq_one_letter_code
_entity_poly.pdbx_strand_id
1 'polypeptide(L)'
;MAEVKVKVQPPDADPVEIENRIIELCHQFPHGITDQVIQNEMPHIEAQQRAVAINRLLSMGQLDLLRSNTGLLYRIKDSQNAGKMKGSDNQEKLVYQIIEDAGNKGIWSRDIRYKSNLPLTEINKILKNLESKKLIKAVKSVAASKKKVYMLYNLQPDRSVTGGAWYSDQDFESEFVEVLNQQCFKFLQTKAETARESKQNPMIQRNSSFASSHEVWKYICELGISKVFDDCHEGGEISPSNCIYMTEWLEF
;
A
#
# COMPACT_ATOMS: atom_id res chain seq x y z
N MET A 1 -77.93 20.99 -8.93
CA MET A 1 -77.21 20.12 -9.87
C MET A 1 -75.98 20.90 -10.32
N ALA A 2 -74.82 20.60 -9.73
CA ALA A 2 -73.57 21.28 -10.07
C ALA A 2 -72.95 20.58 -11.28
N GLU A 3 -72.72 21.34 -12.35
CA GLU A 3 -72.10 20.87 -13.59
C GLU A 3 -70.68 20.35 -13.30
N VAL A 4 -70.50 19.05 -13.56
CA VAL A 4 -69.19 18.40 -13.53
C VAL A 4 -68.42 18.90 -14.76
N LYS A 5 -67.50 19.85 -14.55
CA LYS A 5 -66.50 20.22 -15.56
C LYS A 5 -65.55 19.05 -15.76
N VAL A 6 -65.82 18.25 -16.78
CA VAL A 6 -64.89 17.25 -17.31
C VAL A 6 -63.66 18.01 -17.83
N LYS A 7 -62.54 17.91 -17.12
CA LYS A 7 -61.23 18.31 -17.64
C LYS A 7 -60.91 17.37 -18.80
N VAL A 8 -61.01 17.90 -20.01
CA VAL A 8 -60.47 17.26 -21.21
C VAL A 8 -58.96 17.19 -21.04
N GLN A 9 -58.43 15.98 -20.83
CA GLN A 9 -56.99 15.72 -20.85
C GLN A 9 -56.49 15.94 -22.29
N PRO A 10 -55.42 16.73 -22.50
CA PRO A 10 -54.73 16.76 -23.79
C PRO A 10 -54.16 15.36 -24.08
N PRO A 11 -53.94 15.01 -25.37
CA PRO A 11 -53.51 13.67 -25.76
C PRO A 11 -52.26 13.29 -24.97
N ASP A 12 -52.34 12.20 -24.21
CA ASP A 12 -51.23 11.66 -23.42
C ASP A 12 -50.07 11.36 -24.39
N ALA A 13 -49.10 12.27 -24.44
CA ALA A 13 -47.79 11.94 -24.99
C ALA A 13 -47.23 10.81 -24.13
N ASP A 14 -46.94 9.67 -24.75
CA ASP A 14 -46.46 8.49 -24.04
C ASP A 14 -45.19 8.88 -23.26
N PRO A 15 -45.14 8.71 -21.93
CA PRO A 15 -43.96 9.04 -21.14
C PRO A 15 -42.66 8.44 -21.72
N VAL A 16 -42.76 7.27 -22.36
CA VAL A 16 -41.64 6.60 -23.02
C VAL A 16 -41.15 7.37 -24.26
N GLU A 17 -42.05 8.01 -25.01
CA GLU A 17 -41.71 8.82 -26.18
C GLU A 17 -40.95 10.09 -25.78
N ILE A 18 -41.36 10.73 -24.68
CA ILE A 18 -40.68 11.90 -24.11
C ILE A 18 -39.26 11.52 -23.67
N GLU A 19 -39.11 10.38 -22.98
CA GLU A 19 -37.81 9.84 -22.55
C GLU A 19 -36.88 9.58 -23.74
N ASN A 20 -37.38 8.89 -24.78
CA ASN A 20 -36.61 8.60 -25.99
C ASN A 20 -36.17 9.89 -26.71
N ARG A 21 -37.05 10.89 -26.79
CA ARG A 21 -36.72 12.15 -27.44
C ARG A 21 -35.66 12.94 -26.68
N ILE A 22 -35.70 12.94 -25.34
CA ILE A 22 -34.65 13.55 -24.51
C ILE A 22 -33.29 12.85 -24.74
N ILE A 23 -33.29 11.52 -24.85
CA ILE A 23 -32.08 10.75 -25.16
C ILE A 23 -31.52 11.12 -26.54
N GLU A 24 -32.38 11.21 -27.57
CA GLU A 24 -31.97 11.65 -28.92
C GLU A 24 -31.35 13.04 -28.91
N LEU A 25 -31.93 14.00 -28.17
CA LEU A 25 -31.38 15.35 -28.05
C LEU A 25 -30.01 15.34 -27.35
N CYS A 26 -29.84 14.51 -26.32
CA CYS A 26 -28.54 14.35 -25.67
C CYS A 26 -27.49 13.72 -26.61
N HIS A 27 -27.89 12.88 -27.57
CA HIS A 27 -26.98 12.36 -28.60
C HIS A 27 -26.60 13.41 -29.66
N GLN A 28 -27.51 14.32 -30.00
CA GLN A 28 -27.24 15.42 -30.93
C GLN A 28 -26.31 16.49 -30.33
N PHE A 29 -26.34 16.67 -29.01
CA PHE A 29 -25.50 17.62 -28.28
C PHE A 29 -24.59 16.92 -27.26
N PRO A 30 -23.40 16.45 -27.64
CA PRO A 30 -22.49 15.69 -26.77
C PRO A 30 -22.01 16.46 -25.52
N HIS A 31 -22.02 17.80 -25.59
CA HIS A 31 -21.67 18.66 -24.46
C HIS A 31 -22.83 18.83 -23.46
N GLY A 32 -24.01 18.27 -23.76
CA GLY A 32 -25.22 18.28 -22.98
C GLY A 32 -26.24 19.37 -23.40
N ILE A 33 -27.46 19.25 -22.90
CA ILE A 33 -28.62 20.09 -23.21
C ILE A 33 -29.19 20.76 -21.97
N THR A 34 -29.85 21.91 -22.11
CA THR A 34 -30.56 22.60 -21.02
C THR A 34 -32.07 22.33 -21.13
N ASP A 35 -32.84 22.60 -20.06
CA ASP A 35 -34.32 22.47 -20.12
C ASP A 35 -34.94 23.35 -21.23
N GLN A 36 -34.30 24.49 -21.55
CA GLN A 36 -34.72 25.36 -22.64
C GLN A 36 -34.61 24.69 -24.02
N VAL A 37 -33.56 23.90 -24.24
CA VAL A 37 -33.40 23.14 -25.50
C VAL A 37 -34.50 22.08 -25.62
N ILE A 38 -34.79 21.39 -24.52
CA ILE A 38 -35.87 20.39 -24.47
C ILE A 38 -37.24 21.05 -24.71
N GLN A 39 -37.49 22.22 -24.12
CA GLN A 39 -38.71 22.99 -24.31
C GLN A 39 -38.89 23.50 -25.74
N ASN A 40 -37.81 23.94 -26.40
CA ASN A 40 -37.87 24.44 -27.76
C ASN A 40 -38.15 23.32 -28.78
N GLU A 41 -37.58 22.14 -28.58
CA GLU A 41 -37.80 20.96 -29.42
C GLU A 41 -39.16 20.30 -29.18
N MET A 42 -39.67 20.37 -27.96
CA MET A 42 -40.96 19.80 -27.57
C MET A 42 -41.84 20.85 -26.86
N PRO A 43 -42.34 21.86 -27.60
CA PRO A 43 -43.13 22.96 -27.02
C PRO A 43 -44.53 22.54 -26.55
N HIS A 44 -45.00 21.37 -26.98
CA HIS A 44 -46.29 20.80 -26.63
C HIS A 44 -46.29 20.05 -25.28
N ILE A 45 -45.12 19.85 -24.66
CA ILE A 45 -44.96 19.12 -23.40
C ILE A 45 -44.89 20.08 -22.23
N GLU A 46 -45.75 19.85 -21.22
CA GLU A 46 -45.76 20.65 -20.00
C GLU A 46 -44.47 20.48 -19.18
N ALA A 47 -44.07 21.52 -18.46
CA ALA A 47 -42.86 21.49 -17.63
C ALA A 47 -42.87 20.36 -16.59
N GLN A 48 -44.05 20.00 -16.06
CA GLN A 48 -44.21 18.90 -15.11
C GLN A 48 -43.91 17.54 -15.76
N GLN A 49 -44.38 17.29 -16.98
CA GLN A 49 -44.12 16.05 -17.71
C GLN A 49 -42.63 15.92 -18.07
N ARG A 50 -41.99 17.01 -18.50
CA ARG A 50 -40.53 17.04 -18.75
C ARG A 50 -39.74 16.72 -17.48
N ALA A 51 -40.08 17.36 -16.36
CA ALA A 51 -39.40 17.11 -15.09
C ALA A 51 -39.53 15.65 -14.64
N VAL A 52 -40.71 15.02 -14.83
CA VAL A 52 -40.91 13.59 -14.54
C VAL A 52 -40.02 12.72 -15.42
N ALA A 53 -39.97 12.96 -16.73
CA ALA A 53 -39.13 12.20 -17.65
C ALA A 53 -37.62 12.36 -17.35
N ILE A 54 -37.16 13.59 -17.09
CA ILE A 54 -35.76 13.86 -16.71
C ILE A 54 -35.40 13.16 -15.41
N ASN A 55 -36.24 13.25 -14.38
CA ASN A 55 -36.01 12.59 -13.10
C ASN A 55 -35.97 11.07 -13.24
N ARG A 56 -36.77 10.49 -14.14
CA ARG A 56 -36.74 9.06 -14.44
C ARG A 56 -35.47 8.63 -15.16
N LEU A 57 -35.02 9.40 -16.16
CA LEU A 57 -33.76 9.13 -16.86
C LEU A 57 -32.53 9.29 -15.94
N LEU A 58 -32.58 10.25 -15.00
CA LEU A 58 -31.57 10.41 -13.95
C LEU A 58 -31.60 9.24 -12.95
N SER A 59 -32.77 8.79 -12.51
CA SER A 59 -32.89 7.66 -11.58
C SER A 59 -32.51 6.31 -12.21
N MET A 60 -32.76 6.16 -13.51
CA MET A 60 -32.27 5.03 -14.32
C MET A 60 -30.78 5.13 -14.66
N GLY A 61 -30.14 6.26 -14.34
CA GLY A 61 -28.71 6.47 -14.57
C GLY A 61 -28.33 6.60 -16.04
N GLN A 62 -29.26 6.99 -16.91
CA GLN A 62 -28.98 7.23 -18.34
C GLN A 62 -28.51 8.67 -18.62
N LEU A 63 -28.72 9.60 -17.68
CA LEU A 63 -28.27 11.00 -17.76
C LEU A 63 -27.35 11.36 -16.60
N ASP A 64 -26.40 12.27 -16.85
CA ASP A 64 -25.65 13.03 -15.84
C ASP A 64 -26.21 14.45 -15.73
N LEU A 65 -26.34 14.95 -14.49
CA LEU A 65 -26.67 16.35 -14.20
C LEU A 65 -25.40 17.13 -13.91
N LEU A 66 -25.11 18.15 -14.73
CA LEU A 66 -23.99 19.07 -14.57
C LEU A 66 -24.49 20.48 -14.24
N ARG A 67 -23.70 21.22 -13.46
CA ARG A 67 -23.99 22.63 -13.15
C ARG A 67 -23.02 23.51 -13.92
N SER A 68 -23.56 24.35 -14.81
CA SER A 68 -22.83 25.36 -15.56
C SER A 68 -23.15 26.76 -15.01
N ASN A 69 -22.35 27.76 -15.39
CA ASN A 69 -22.59 29.17 -15.06
C ASN A 69 -23.94 29.68 -15.61
N THR A 70 -24.48 29.00 -16.63
CA THR A 70 -25.74 29.34 -17.32
C THR A 70 -26.94 28.50 -16.90
N GLY A 71 -26.78 27.57 -15.95
CA GLY A 71 -27.88 26.73 -15.45
C GLY A 71 -27.53 25.24 -15.34
N LEU A 72 -28.56 24.42 -15.22
CA LEU A 72 -28.46 22.95 -15.20
C LEU A 72 -28.33 22.40 -16.63
N LEU A 73 -27.45 21.42 -16.79
CA LEU A 73 -27.07 20.84 -18.06
C LEU A 73 -27.14 19.32 -17.97
N TYR A 74 -27.91 18.69 -18.85
CA TYR A 74 -28.16 17.25 -18.88
C TYR A 74 -27.37 16.62 -20.02
N ARG A 75 -26.62 15.57 -19.75
CA ARG A 75 -25.81 14.87 -20.77
C ARG A 75 -26.08 13.37 -20.72
N ILE A 76 -26.04 12.70 -21.86
CA ILE A 76 -26.07 11.23 -21.89
C ILE A 76 -24.92 10.68 -21.05
N LYS A 77 -25.22 9.72 -20.19
CA LYS A 77 -24.20 9.00 -19.45
C LYS A 77 -23.63 7.94 -20.37
N ASP A 78 -22.37 8.07 -20.75
CA ASP A 78 -21.68 7.03 -21.51
C ASP A 78 -21.75 5.71 -20.74
N SER A 79 -22.48 4.73 -21.28
CA SER A 79 -22.61 3.39 -20.70
C SER A 79 -21.24 2.69 -20.55
N GLN A 80 -20.22 3.16 -21.28
CA GLN A 80 -18.82 2.75 -21.11
C GLN A 80 -18.20 3.20 -19.78
N ASN A 81 -18.67 4.31 -19.20
CA ASN A 81 -18.17 4.85 -17.92
C ASN A 81 -19.12 4.57 -16.75
N ALA A 82 -20.41 4.34 -16.98
CA ALA A 82 -21.38 4.03 -15.93
C ALA A 82 -21.20 2.62 -15.32
N GLY A 83 -20.75 1.64 -16.11
CA GLY A 83 -20.45 0.28 -15.62
C GLY A 83 -19.04 0.09 -15.05
N LYS A 84 -18.17 1.11 -15.18
CA LYS A 84 -16.73 1.03 -14.84
C LYS A 84 -16.25 2.01 -13.77
N MET A 85 -17.13 2.83 -13.18
CA MET A 85 -16.91 3.27 -11.78
C MET A 85 -17.38 2.16 -10.83
N LYS A 86 -16.74 0.98 -10.94
CA LYS A 86 -17.01 -0.16 -10.08
C LYS A 86 -16.68 0.25 -8.64
N GLY A 87 -17.59 0.01 -7.69
CA GLY A 87 -17.28 0.09 -6.25
C GLY A 87 -16.00 -0.68 -5.87
N SER A 88 -15.64 -1.71 -6.64
CA SER A 88 -14.37 -2.43 -6.54
C SER A 88 -13.13 -1.53 -6.66
N ASP A 89 -13.15 -0.49 -7.49
CA ASP A 89 -12.01 0.42 -7.67
C ASP A 89 -11.88 1.40 -6.49
N ASN A 90 -13.01 1.78 -5.88
CA ASN A 90 -13.01 2.59 -4.66
C ASN A 90 -12.52 1.77 -3.45
N GLN A 91 -12.90 0.50 -3.36
CA GLN A 91 -12.38 -0.41 -2.33
C GLN A 91 -10.89 -0.70 -2.54
N GLU A 92 -10.45 -0.89 -3.79
CA GLU A 92 -9.03 -1.07 -4.12
C GLU A 92 -8.20 0.16 -3.74
N LYS A 93 -8.69 1.37 -4.04
CA LYS A 93 -8.07 2.64 -3.61
C LYS A 93 -8.00 2.79 -2.09
N LEU A 94 -9.09 2.46 -1.37
CA LEU A 94 -9.12 2.51 0.09
C LEU A 94 -8.08 1.55 0.71
N VAL A 95 -8.03 0.30 0.23
CA VAL A 95 -7.04 -0.68 0.70
C VAL A 95 -5.62 -0.22 0.40
N TYR A 96 -5.39 0.36 -0.78
CA TYR A 96 -4.08 0.92 -1.13
C TYR A 96 -3.66 2.07 -0.18
N GLN A 97 -4.55 3.02 0.09
CA GLN A 97 -4.28 4.13 1.04
C GLN A 97 -3.95 3.62 2.45
N ILE A 98 -4.71 2.62 2.94
CA ILE A 98 -4.43 2.00 4.26
C ILE A 98 -3.03 1.37 4.32
N ILE A 99 -2.54 0.82 3.20
CA ILE A 99 -1.20 0.23 3.11
C ILE A 99 -0.13 1.33 3.00
N GLU A 100 -0.40 2.40 2.27
CA GLU A 100 0.47 3.57 2.16
C GLU A 100 0.67 4.24 3.52
N ASP A 101 -0.40 4.44 4.28
CA ASP A 101 -0.37 5.01 5.64
C ASP A 101 0.44 4.16 6.64
N ALA A 102 0.56 2.85 6.41
CA ALA A 102 1.32 1.95 7.27
C ALA A 102 2.85 2.06 7.07
N GLY A 103 3.28 2.64 5.94
CA GLY A 103 4.69 2.88 5.65
C GLY A 103 5.56 1.63 5.70
N ASN A 104 6.77 1.79 6.22
CA ASN A 104 7.86 0.81 6.16
C ASN A 104 7.73 -0.34 7.17
N LYS A 105 6.82 -0.22 8.15
CA LYS A 105 6.47 -1.32 9.07
C LYS A 105 5.48 -2.29 8.43
N GLY A 106 4.75 -1.83 7.42
CA GLY A 106 3.70 -2.58 6.74
C GLY A 106 2.47 -2.84 7.62
N ILE A 107 1.48 -3.51 7.05
CA ILE A 107 0.20 -3.79 7.71
C ILE A 107 -0.29 -5.21 7.46
N TRP A 108 -0.99 -5.80 8.44
CA TRP A 108 -1.49 -7.16 8.35
C TRP A 108 -2.87 -7.18 7.71
N SER A 109 -3.21 -8.27 7.02
CA SER A 109 -4.55 -8.44 6.41
C SER A 109 -5.70 -8.28 7.42
N ARG A 110 -5.46 -8.65 8.69
CA ARG A 110 -6.41 -8.46 9.79
C ARG A 110 -6.66 -6.98 10.09
N ASP A 111 -5.62 -6.17 10.11
CA ASP A 111 -5.73 -4.74 10.42
C ASP A 111 -6.29 -3.97 9.22
N ILE A 112 -5.94 -4.37 8.00
CA ILE A 112 -6.60 -3.90 6.78
C ILE A 112 -8.11 -4.16 6.86
N ARG A 113 -8.52 -5.36 7.31
CA ARG A 113 -9.93 -5.69 7.51
C ARG A 113 -10.60 -4.77 8.52
N TYR A 114 -9.98 -4.53 9.67
CA TYR A 114 -10.54 -3.64 10.69
C TYR A 114 -10.66 -2.20 10.21
N LYS A 115 -9.67 -1.69 9.46
CA LYS A 115 -9.67 -0.32 8.94
C LYS A 115 -10.57 -0.10 7.73
N SER A 116 -10.65 -1.06 6.82
CA SER A 116 -11.46 -0.95 5.59
C SER A 116 -12.92 -1.37 5.77
N ASN A 117 -13.24 -2.11 6.84
CA ASN A 117 -14.55 -2.73 7.07
C ASN A 117 -14.99 -3.66 5.92
N LEU A 118 -14.04 -4.26 5.20
CA LEU A 118 -14.30 -5.17 4.08
C LEU A 118 -14.20 -6.65 4.49
N PRO A 119 -14.96 -7.56 3.85
CA PRO A 119 -14.81 -9.00 4.01
C PRO A 119 -13.41 -9.49 3.61
N LEU A 120 -12.88 -10.47 4.34
CA LEU A 120 -11.53 -11.00 4.10
C LEU A 120 -11.35 -11.59 2.68
N THR A 121 -12.41 -12.15 2.11
CA THR A 121 -12.42 -12.70 0.74
C THR A 121 -12.17 -11.62 -0.31
N GLU A 122 -12.74 -10.44 -0.12
CA GLU A 122 -12.60 -9.28 -0.99
C GLU A 122 -11.21 -8.65 -0.84
N ILE A 123 -10.75 -8.47 0.41
CA ILE A 123 -9.39 -8.00 0.71
C ILE A 123 -8.35 -8.89 0.03
N ASN A 124 -8.48 -10.22 0.13
CA ASN A 124 -7.54 -11.14 -0.50
C ASN A 124 -7.52 -11.02 -2.04
N LYS A 125 -8.66 -10.71 -2.68
CA LYS A 125 -8.72 -10.45 -4.13
C LYS A 125 -8.01 -9.15 -4.48
N ILE A 126 -8.28 -8.07 -3.72
CA ILE A 126 -7.67 -6.76 -3.92
C ILE A 126 -6.16 -6.84 -3.72
N LEU A 127 -5.70 -7.46 -2.64
CA LEU A 127 -4.27 -7.63 -2.35
C LEU A 127 -3.56 -8.39 -3.47
N LYS A 128 -4.15 -9.47 -3.99
CA LYS A 128 -3.59 -10.19 -5.14
C LYS A 128 -3.51 -9.33 -6.40
N ASN A 129 -4.53 -8.50 -6.67
CA ASN A 129 -4.55 -7.59 -7.81
C ASN A 129 -3.44 -6.53 -7.68
N LEU A 130 -3.34 -5.87 -6.52
CA LEU A 130 -2.32 -4.87 -6.24
C LEU A 130 -0.89 -5.46 -6.27
N GLU A 131 -0.71 -6.70 -5.80
CA GLU A 131 0.55 -7.44 -5.85
C GLU A 131 0.91 -7.80 -7.31
N SER A 132 -0.06 -8.25 -8.12
CA SER A 132 0.16 -8.52 -9.55
C SER A 132 0.54 -7.29 -10.36
N LYS A 133 0.02 -6.11 -9.98
CA LYS A 133 0.35 -4.82 -10.57
C LYS A 133 1.69 -4.25 -10.06
N LYS A 134 2.36 -4.94 -9.12
CA LYS A 134 3.59 -4.47 -8.44
C LYS A 134 3.42 -3.09 -7.77
N LEU A 135 2.22 -2.79 -7.26
CA LEU A 135 1.97 -1.58 -6.47
C LEU A 135 2.29 -1.81 -4.99
N ILE A 136 2.01 -3.03 -4.53
CA ILE A 136 2.37 -3.48 -3.19
C ILE A 136 3.25 -4.73 -3.27
N LYS A 137 3.93 -5.04 -2.18
CA LYS A 137 4.61 -6.31 -1.96
C LYS A 137 4.25 -6.85 -0.59
N ALA A 138 4.48 -8.14 -0.41
CA ALA A 138 4.35 -8.78 0.87
C ALA A 138 5.69 -9.26 1.41
N VAL A 139 5.90 -9.01 2.70
CA VAL A 139 7.10 -9.34 3.45
C VAL A 139 6.67 -10.14 4.67
N LYS A 140 7.39 -11.20 5.06
CA LYS A 140 7.14 -11.83 6.37
C LYS A 140 7.92 -11.06 7.42
N SER A 141 7.24 -10.69 8.49
CA SER A 141 7.88 -10.04 9.63
C SER A 141 8.59 -11.06 10.50
N VAL A 142 9.88 -10.85 10.74
CA VAL A 142 10.69 -11.65 11.67
C VAL A 142 10.23 -11.42 13.11
N ALA A 143 10.03 -10.16 13.52
CA ALA A 143 9.57 -9.80 14.87
C ALA A 143 8.18 -10.34 15.22
N ALA A 144 7.31 -10.55 14.21
CA ALA A 144 5.95 -11.03 14.42
C ALA A 144 5.72 -12.50 14.04
N SER A 145 6.70 -13.37 14.31
CA SER A 145 6.58 -14.82 14.09
C SER A 145 6.27 -15.20 12.64
N LYS A 146 7.00 -14.60 11.68
CA LYS A 146 6.88 -14.85 10.24
C LYS A 146 5.51 -14.52 9.64
N LYS A 147 4.72 -13.64 10.27
CA LYS A 147 3.43 -13.19 9.74
C LYS A 147 3.61 -12.28 8.53
N LYS A 148 2.74 -12.45 7.53
CA LYS A 148 2.74 -11.69 6.28
C LYS A 148 2.24 -10.26 6.53
N VAL A 149 3.08 -9.27 6.23
CA VAL A 149 2.76 -7.84 6.23
C VAL A 149 2.81 -7.32 4.79
N TYR A 150 1.97 -6.33 4.49
CA TYR A 150 1.86 -5.70 3.18
C TYR A 150 2.36 -4.27 3.24
N MET A 151 3.07 -3.84 2.21
CA MET A 151 3.62 -2.48 2.07
C MET A 151 3.77 -2.10 0.61
N LEU A 152 4.09 -0.84 0.32
CA LEU A 152 4.34 -0.38 -1.04
C LEU A 152 5.53 -1.10 -1.68
N TYR A 153 5.45 -1.37 -2.98
CA TYR A 153 6.47 -2.15 -3.70
C TYR A 153 7.87 -1.51 -3.62
N ASN A 154 7.93 -0.19 -3.84
CA ASN A 154 9.17 0.58 -3.85
C ASN A 154 9.71 0.91 -2.45
N LEU A 155 8.98 0.59 -1.38
CA LEU A 155 9.38 0.95 -0.03
C LEU A 155 10.26 -0.13 0.58
N GLN A 156 11.43 0.25 1.12
CA GLN A 156 12.26 -0.72 1.84
C GLN A 156 11.61 -1.04 3.20
N PRO A 157 11.52 -2.33 3.56
CA PRO A 157 11.01 -2.73 4.86
C PRO A 157 11.93 -2.25 5.98
N ASP A 158 11.33 -1.84 7.09
CA ASP A 158 12.03 -1.46 8.30
C ASP A 158 12.86 -2.64 8.85
N ARG A 159 14.04 -2.36 9.44
CA ARG A 159 14.90 -3.40 10.02
C ARG A 159 14.19 -4.21 11.12
N SER A 160 13.26 -3.60 11.85
CA SER A 160 12.43 -4.32 12.84
C SER A 160 11.51 -5.36 12.19
N VAL A 161 11.20 -5.22 10.90
CA VAL A 161 10.42 -6.18 10.13
C VAL A 161 11.32 -7.26 9.52
N THR A 162 12.47 -6.89 8.98
CA THR A 162 13.41 -7.83 8.32
C THR A 162 14.32 -8.58 9.26
N GLY A 163 14.49 -8.12 10.51
CA GLY A 163 15.45 -8.68 11.47
C GLY A 163 16.86 -8.10 11.34
N GLY A 164 17.07 -7.12 10.44
CA GLY A 164 18.37 -6.51 10.21
C GLY A 164 19.33 -7.43 9.44
N ALA A 165 20.62 -7.29 9.68
CA ALA A 165 21.66 -7.88 8.86
C ALA A 165 21.96 -9.37 9.11
N TRP A 166 21.36 -9.94 10.16
CA TRP A 166 21.47 -11.36 10.49
C TRP A 166 20.42 -12.22 9.77
N TYR A 167 19.59 -11.59 8.93
CA TYR A 167 18.52 -12.24 8.21
C TYR A 167 18.61 -11.90 6.71
N SER A 168 18.60 -12.92 5.86
CA SER A 168 18.35 -12.77 4.42
C SER A 168 17.06 -13.47 4.07
N ASP A 169 16.25 -12.81 3.24
CA ASP A 169 14.93 -13.30 2.83
C ASP A 169 14.04 -13.77 3.98
N GLN A 170 14.21 -13.16 5.17
CA GLN A 170 13.43 -13.42 6.40
C GLN A 170 13.76 -14.74 7.11
N ASP A 171 14.86 -15.40 6.74
CA ASP A 171 15.43 -16.52 7.47
C ASP A 171 16.75 -16.11 8.14
N PHE A 172 16.99 -16.66 9.33
CA PHE A 172 18.17 -16.37 10.13
C PHE A 172 19.39 -17.02 9.48
N GLU A 173 20.41 -16.22 9.18
CA GLU A 173 21.65 -16.70 8.59
C GLU A 173 22.59 -17.28 9.67
N SER A 174 22.25 -18.45 10.23
CA SER A 174 23.09 -19.11 11.24
C SER A 174 24.51 -19.41 10.73
N GLU A 175 24.62 -19.82 9.47
CA GLU A 175 25.90 -20.09 8.82
C GLU A 175 26.79 -18.84 8.79
N PHE A 176 26.21 -17.66 8.55
CA PHE A 176 26.95 -16.40 8.56
C PHE A 176 27.48 -16.07 9.96
N VAL A 177 26.66 -16.27 11.00
CA VAL A 177 27.08 -16.10 12.40
C VAL A 177 28.22 -17.06 12.76
N GLU A 178 28.13 -18.32 12.34
CA GLU A 178 29.18 -19.32 12.55
C GLU A 178 30.48 -18.94 11.86
N VAL A 179 30.42 -18.50 10.60
CA VAL A 179 31.60 -18.02 9.86
C VAL A 179 32.25 -16.84 10.59
N LEU A 180 31.46 -15.85 11.02
CA LEU A 180 31.99 -14.71 11.78
C LEU A 180 32.64 -15.15 13.09
N ASN A 181 32.00 -16.05 13.84
CA ASN A 181 32.57 -16.60 15.07
C ASN A 181 33.90 -17.30 14.82
N GLN A 182 33.98 -18.14 13.78
CA GLN A 182 35.21 -18.83 13.39
C GLN A 182 36.32 -17.84 13.00
N GLN A 183 36.01 -16.76 12.29
CA GLN A 183 37.01 -15.75 11.94
C GLN A 183 37.51 -14.98 13.17
N CYS A 184 36.61 -14.60 14.09
CA CYS A 184 36.98 -13.99 15.36
C CYS A 184 37.90 -14.91 16.17
N PHE A 185 37.51 -16.19 16.30
CA PHE A 185 38.30 -17.19 17.01
C PHE A 185 39.69 -17.38 16.39
N LYS A 186 39.75 -17.53 15.05
CA LYS A 186 41.01 -17.70 14.32
C LYS A 186 41.96 -16.52 14.56
N PHE A 187 41.46 -15.29 14.51
CA PHE A 187 42.26 -14.10 14.80
C PHE A 187 42.85 -14.12 16.21
N LEU A 188 42.02 -14.38 17.21
CA LEU A 188 42.44 -14.43 18.62
C LEU A 188 43.45 -15.56 18.85
N GLN A 189 43.20 -16.73 18.28
CA GLN A 189 44.09 -17.88 18.36
C GLN A 189 45.46 -17.57 17.73
N THR A 190 45.48 -17.05 16.50
CA THR A 190 46.74 -16.68 15.82
C THR A 190 47.52 -15.63 16.61
N LYS A 191 46.84 -14.64 17.20
CA LYS A 191 47.49 -13.62 18.04
C LYS A 191 48.11 -14.23 19.30
N ALA A 192 47.39 -15.14 19.97
CA ALA A 192 47.88 -15.85 21.15
C ALA A 192 49.07 -16.76 20.83
N GLU A 193 49.02 -17.50 19.71
CA GLU A 193 50.11 -18.35 19.25
C GLU A 193 51.36 -17.53 18.92
N THR A 194 51.20 -16.44 18.17
CA THR A 194 52.30 -15.52 17.83
C THR A 194 52.95 -14.92 19.08
N ALA A 195 52.14 -14.53 20.08
CA ALA A 195 52.64 -14.05 21.35
C ALA A 195 53.45 -15.12 22.09
N ARG A 196 52.96 -16.37 22.11
CA ARG A 196 53.64 -17.52 22.74
C ARG A 196 54.98 -17.84 22.09
N GLU A 197 55.06 -17.72 20.77
CA GLU A 197 56.28 -17.97 19.99
C GLU A 197 57.29 -16.80 20.09
N SER A 198 56.80 -15.59 20.35
CA SER A 198 57.66 -14.46 20.67
C SER A 198 58.42 -14.77 21.97
N LYS A 199 59.71 -15.11 21.88
CA LYS A 199 60.60 -15.40 23.03
C LYS A 199 60.94 -14.13 23.83
N GLN A 200 59.91 -13.33 24.11
CA GLN A 200 59.94 -12.07 24.83
C GLN A 200 59.81 -12.32 26.33
N ASN A 201 59.96 -11.25 27.12
CA ASN A 201 59.72 -11.32 28.57
C ASN A 201 58.26 -11.76 28.86
N PRO A 202 57.99 -12.61 29.87
CA PRO A 202 56.64 -13.13 30.15
C PRO A 202 55.53 -12.07 30.27
N MET A 203 55.84 -10.88 30.80
CA MET A 203 54.88 -9.78 30.85
C MET A 203 54.52 -9.22 29.46
N ILE A 204 55.51 -9.08 28.59
CA ILE A 204 55.31 -8.57 27.23
C ILE A 204 54.56 -9.60 26.39
N GLN A 205 54.91 -10.89 26.52
CA GLN A 205 54.22 -12.00 25.89
C GLN A 205 52.74 -12.07 26.32
N ARG A 206 52.44 -11.91 27.61
CA ARG A 206 51.06 -11.89 28.08
C ARG A 206 50.29 -10.70 27.50
N ASN A 207 50.92 -9.52 27.48
CA ASN A 207 50.25 -8.32 27.00
C ASN A 207 50.01 -8.38 25.48
N SER A 208 50.89 -9.02 24.71
CA SER A 208 50.73 -9.15 23.26
C SER A 208 49.71 -10.22 22.83
N SER A 209 49.33 -11.14 23.72
CA SER A 209 48.26 -12.12 23.43
C SER A 209 46.85 -11.52 23.51
N PHE A 210 46.67 -10.36 24.14
CA PHE A 210 45.35 -9.74 24.24
C PHE A 210 44.96 -9.02 22.95
N ALA A 211 43.67 -9.00 22.66
CA ALA A 211 43.08 -8.18 21.63
C ALA A 211 41.95 -7.34 22.23
N SER A 212 41.89 -6.08 21.82
CA SER A 212 40.74 -5.23 22.03
C SER A 212 39.61 -5.64 21.07
N SER A 213 38.38 -5.33 21.46
CA SER A 213 37.20 -5.52 20.62
C SER A 213 37.29 -4.74 19.30
N HIS A 214 37.95 -3.57 19.31
CA HIS A 214 38.23 -2.77 18.12
C HIS A 214 39.18 -3.45 17.14
N GLU A 215 40.23 -4.14 17.63
CA GLU A 215 41.14 -4.89 16.77
C GLU A 215 40.44 -6.08 16.09
N VAL A 216 39.60 -6.80 16.83
CA VAL A 216 38.80 -7.91 16.28
C VAL A 216 37.84 -7.38 15.22
N TRP A 217 37.13 -6.29 15.53
CA TRP A 217 36.24 -5.61 14.58
C TRP A 217 36.96 -5.21 13.29
N LYS A 218 38.11 -4.56 13.41
CA LYS A 218 38.92 -4.11 12.27
C LYS A 218 39.36 -5.28 11.39
N TYR A 219 39.79 -6.39 12.00
CA TYR A 219 40.16 -7.60 11.26
C TYR A 219 38.97 -8.17 10.46
N ILE A 220 37.80 -8.30 11.09
CA ILE A 220 36.58 -8.79 10.41
C ILE A 220 36.18 -7.86 9.25
N CYS A 221 36.33 -6.56 9.45
CA CYS A 221 36.13 -5.56 8.41
C CYS A 221 37.10 -5.77 7.24
N GLU A 222 38.40 -5.89 7.49
CA GLU A 222 39.40 -6.09 6.42
C GLU A 222 39.19 -7.39 5.62
N LEU A 223 38.58 -8.43 6.21
CA LEU A 223 38.22 -9.65 5.49
C LEU A 223 37.10 -9.47 4.46
N GLY A 224 36.29 -8.41 4.55
CA GLY A 224 35.19 -8.15 3.62
C GLY A 224 34.04 -9.17 3.70
N ILE A 225 33.99 -9.98 4.75
CA ILE A 225 32.96 -11.04 4.92
C ILE A 225 31.63 -10.44 5.39
N SER A 226 31.68 -9.31 6.10
CA SER A 226 30.49 -8.66 6.65
C SER A 226 29.83 -7.72 5.64
N LYS A 227 28.54 -7.94 5.37
CA LYS A 227 27.68 -7.00 4.61
C LYS A 227 27.23 -5.80 5.45
N VAL A 228 27.60 -5.77 6.74
CA VAL A 228 27.08 -4.84 7.75
C VAL A 228 28.07 -3.78 8.19
N PHE A 229 29.04 -3.49 7.32
CA PHE A 229 30.16 -2.60 7.59
C PHE A 229 29.74 -1.24 8.15
N ASP A 230 28.66 -0.68 7.61
CA ASP A 230 28.17 0.64 7.99
C ASP A 230 27.49 0.64 9.37
N ASP A 231 26.99 -0.52 9.84
CA ASP A 231 26.31 -0.64 11.14
C ASP A 231 27.23 -1.16 12.25
N CYS A 232 28.36 -1.73 11.87
CA CYS A 232 29.35 -2.29 12.78
C CYS A 232 30.43 -1.25 13.03
N HIS A 233 30.26 -0.42 14.06
CA HIS A 233 31.26 0.54 14.52
C HIS A 233 31.10 0.79 16.02
N GLU A 234 32.06 1.47 16.64
CA GLU A 234 32.00 1.82 18.06
C GLU A 234 30.81 2.78 18.32
N GLY A 235 29.92 2.39 19.25
CA GLY A 235 28.66 3.11 19.50
C GLY A 235 27.54 2.86 18.48
N GLY A 236 27.78 2.07 17.43
CA GLY A 236 26.77 1.66 16.46
C GLY A 236 25.77 0.63 17.00
N GLU A 237 24.80 0.24 16.17
CA GLU A 237 23.81 -0.78 16.53
C GLU A 237 24.45 -2.15 16.77
N ILE A 238 25.54 -2.47 16.06
CA ILE A 238 26.30 -3.71 16.21
C ILE A 238 27.67 -3.36 16.79
N SER A 239 27.71 -3.18 18.12
CA SER A 239 28.92 -2.79 18.85
C SER A 239 29.12 -3.66 20.10
N PRO A 240 30.36 -4.11 20.38
CA PRO A 240 30.71 -4.77 21.64
C PRO A 240 30.28 -3.98 22.87
N SER A 241 30.36 -2.64 22.80
CA SER A 241 30.00 -1.72 23.88
C SER A 241 28.51 -1.71 24.20
N ASN A 242 27.67 -1.99 23.20
CA ASN A 242 26.21 -1.99 23.31
C ASN A 242 25.63 -3.42 23.40
N CYS A 243 26.49 -4.44 23.38
CA CYS A 243 26.07 -5.83 23.40
C CYS A 243 25.72 -6.24 24.84
N ILE A 244 24.43 -6.38 25.12
CA ILE A 244 23.92 -6.79 26.45
C ILE A 244 24.46 -8.14 26.92
N TYR A 245 24.86 -9.01 26.00
CA TYR A 245 25.37 -10.35 26.30
C TYR A 245 26.90 -10.40 26.43
N MET A 246 27.62 -9.33 26.08
CA MET A 246 29.09 -9.34 26.07
C MET A 246 29.68 -9.58 27.45
N THR A 247 29.11 -8.93 28.48
CA THR A 247 29.56 -9.13 29.86
C THR A 247 29.32 -10.57 30.32
N GLU A 248 28.13 -11.12 30.03
CA GLU A 248 27.80 -12.51 30.37
C GLU A 248 28.73 -13.51 29.66
N TRP A 249 29.09 -13.26 28.40
CA TRP A 249 30.00 -14.13 27.64
C TRP A 249 31.43 -14.13 28.15
N LEU A 250 31.89 -13.02 28.75
CA LEU A 250 33.24 -12.89 29.29
C LEU A 250 33.38 -13.43 30.72
N GLU A 251 32.26 -13.74 31.38
CA GLU A 251 32.22 -14.31 32.73
C GLU A 251 32.31 -15.85 32.75
N PHE A 252 32.25 -16.51 31.58
CA PHE A 252 32.47 -17.95 31.39
C PHE A 252 33.88 -18.25 30.87
#